data_AF-A0A963R9D5-F1
#
_entry.id   AF-A0A963R9D5-F1
#
_cell.length_a   1.000
_cell.length_b   1.000
_cell.length_c   1.000
_cell.angle_alpha   90.00
_cell.angle_beta   90.00
_cell.angle_gamma   90.00
#
_symmetry.space_group_name_H-M   'P 1'
#
loop_
_entity.id
_entity.type
_entity.pdbx_description
1 polymer ?
#
loop_
_entity_poly.entity_id
_entity_poly.type
_entity_poly.pdbx_seq_one_letter_code
_entity_poly.pdbx_strand_id
1 'polypeptide(L)'
;GEGKGFCSGANLAETPLDPSDPARDPGVSLDAYMHPMIMALRMLEMPVVTAVQGAAAGIGASLALAGDVILCGEGAYFVQAFRHVGLVGDGGATWLLSRAVGRVRAMELLLLGEPLAAVQAHEWGLVTRVVPDGELRDAAMAMARELAAGPRSLGLIKRTAWAAVDSSLETAMAAERAAQRQASRTDDFIEGVTAFREKRPPAFKGQ
;
A
#
# COMPACT_ATOMS: atom_id res chain seq x y z
N GLY A 1 7.46 -11.20 -4.75
CA GLY A 1 8.58 -11.37 -3.83
C GLY A 1 8.63 -12.76 -3.25
N GLU A 2 9.73 -13.44 -3.56
CA GLU A 2 10.43 -14.53 -2.86
C GLU A 2 11.91 -14.33 -3.25
N GLY A 3 12.88 -14.62 -2.37
CA GLY A 3 14.29 -14.36 -2.66
C GLY A 3 14.75 -12.90 -2.42
N LYS A 4 15.65 -12.39 -3.27
CA LYS A 4 16.45 -11.17 -3.02
C LYS A 4 15.73 -9.83 -3.21
N GLY A 5 14.51 -9.82 -3.74
CA GLY A 5 13.78 -8.60 -4.03
C GLY A 5 12.27 -8.78 -3.91
N PHE A 6 11.57 -7.66 -3.73
CA PHE A 6 10.12 -7.63 -3.62
C PHE A 6 9.50 -7.79 -5.01
N CYS A 7 9.80 -6.87 -5.92
CA CYS A 7 9.28 -6.85 -7.29
C CYS A 7 10.08 -5.87 -8.15
N SER A 8 10.66 -6.34 -9.25
CA SER A 8 11.39 -5.50 -10.21
C SER A 8 10.49 -4.76 -11.20
N GLY A 9 9.17 -4.96 -11.13
CA GLY A 9 8.19 -4.37 -12.04
C GLY A 9 7.92 -5.23 -13.27
N ALA A 10 7.54 -4.59 -14.38
CA ALA A 10 7.22 -5.27 -15.63
C ALA A 10 8.41 -6.08 -16.18
N ASN A 11 8.14 -7.26 -16.75
CA ASN A 11 9.18 -8.08 -17.39
C ASN A 11 9.49 -7.57 -18.81
N LEU A 12 10.23 -6.47 -18.90
CA LEU A 12 10.56 -5.82 -20.16
C LEU A 12 11.39 -6.71 -21.11
N ALA A 13 12.10 -7.71 -20.60
CA ALA A 13 12.88 -8.63 -21.43
C ALA A 13 12.00 -9.59 -22.24
N GLU A 14 10.79 -9.89 -21.74
CA GLU A 14 9.84 -10.81 -22.38
C GLU A 14 8.67 -10.08 -23.05
N THR A 15 8.53 -8.77 -22.83
CA THR A 15 7.51 -7.95 -23.51
C THR A 15 7.89 -7.78 -25.00
N PRO A 16 7.09 -8.30 -25.95
CA PRO A 16 7.34 -8.06 -27.36
C PRO A 16 7.30 -6.56 -27.67
N LEU A 17 8.36 -6.06 -28.32
CA LEU A 17 8.47 -4.67 -28.71
C LEU A 17 8.80 -4.60 -30.20
N ASP A 18 7.89 -4.05 -31.00
CA ASP A 18 8.15 -3.67 -32.40
C ASP A 18 8.52 -2.18 -32.45
N PRO A 19 9.79 -1.82 -32.74
CA PRO A 19 10.22 -0.42 -32.79
C PRO A 19 9.57 0.41 -33.90
N SER A 20 8.91 -0.23 -34.87
CA SER A 20 8.25 0.43 -36.00
C SER A 20 6.76 0.65 -35.79
N ASP A 21 6.15 -0.02 -34.81
CA ASP A 21 4.71 0.07 -34.54
C ASP A 21 4.35 1.44 -33.93
N PRO A 22 3.56 2.29 -34.62
CA PRO A 22 3.12 3.58 -34.06
C PRO A 22 2.02 3.42 -32.99
N ALA A 23 1.41 2.24 -32.85
CA ALA A 23 0.35 1.93 -31.89
C ALA A 23 0.88 1.35 -30.56
N ARG A 24 2.20 1.33 -30.34
CA ARG A 24 2.81 0.93 -29.07
C ARG A 24 2.19 1.70 -27.91
N ASP A 25 1.44 0.99 -27.09
CA ASP A 25 0.78 1.55 -25.92
C ASP A 25 0.89 0.58 -24.73
N PRO A 26 1.87 0.76 -23.82
CA PRO A 26 1.95 -0.03 -22.61
C PRO A 26 0.73 0.19 -21.68
N GLY A 27 -0.03 1.26 -21.89
CA GLY A 27 -1.27 1.57 -21.16
C GLY A 27 -2.32 0.48 -21.26
N VAL A 28 -2.40 -0.24 -22.38
CA VAL A 28 -3.32 -1.38 -22.56
C VAL A 28 -3.10 -2.45 -21.48
N SER A 29 -1.83 -2.76 -21.16
CA SER A 29 -1.50 -3.71 -20.10
C SER A 29 -1.78 -3.14 -18.70
N LEU A 30 -1.61 -1.83 -18.51
CA LEU A 30 -1.92 -1.18 -17.24
C LEU A 30 -3.42 -1.28 -16.94
N ASP A 31 -4.26 -0.96 -17.92
CA ASP A 31 -5.72 -1.00 -17.77
C ASP A 31 -6.26 -2.42 -17.63
N ALA A 32 -5.68 -3.39 -18.35
CA ALA A 32 -6.13 -4.77 -18.29
C ALA A 32 -5.77 -5.48 -16.97
N TYR A 33 -4.62 -5.15 -16.37
CA TYR A 33 -4.06 -5.95 -15.27
C TYR A 33 -3.71 -5.12 -14.03
N MET A 34 -2.90 -4.07 -14.19
CA MET A 34 -2.26 -3.42 -13.05
C MET A 34 -3.18 -2.44 -12.32
N HIS A 35 -3.93 -1.61 -13.04
CA HIS A 35 -4.91 -0.71 -12.45
C HIS A 35 -6.02 -1.48 -11.72
N PRO A 36 -6.66 -2.52 -12.30
CA PRO A 36 -7.64 -3.33 -11.58
C PRO A 36 -7.08 -4.00 -10.33
N MET A 37 -5.84 -4.51 -10.39
CA MET A 37 -5.20 -5.14 -9.22
C MET A 37 -4.98 -4.14 -8.08
N ILE A 38 -4.43 -2.96 -8.36
CA ILE A 38 -4.18 -1.93 -7.33
C ILE A 38 -5.50 -1.42 -6.75
N MET A 39 -6.50 -1.21 -7.61
CA MET A 39 -7.84 -0.82 -7.15
C MET A 39 -8.50 -1.91 -6.31
N ALA A 40 -8.35 -3.18 -6.67
CA ALA A 40 -8.85 -4.30 -5.87
C ALA A 40 -8.22 -4.31 -4.47
N LEU A 41 -6.90 -4.13 -4.36
CA LEU A 41 -6.21 -4.03 -3.06
C LEU A 41 -6.75 -2.89 -2.20
N ARG A 42 -7.01 -1.72 -2.80
CA ARG A 42 -7.60 -0.57 -2.10
C ARG A 42 -9.04 -0.84 -1.65
N MET A 43 -9.81 -1.61 -2.41
CA MET A 43 -11.22 -1.93 -2.13
C MET A 43 -11.43 -3.11 -1.17
N LEU A 44 -10.39 -3.87 -0.82
CA LEU A 44 -10.50 -4.97 0.14
C LEU A 44 -11.10 -4.47 1.47
N GLU A 45 -12.04 -5.25 2.02
CA GLU A 45 -12.70 -4.97 3.30
C GLU A 45 -11.82 -5.29 4.52
N MET A 46 -10.54 -5.60 4.29
CA MET A 46 -9.53 -5.85 5.32
C MET A 46 -8.25 -5.05 5.05
N PRO A 47 -7.47 -4.74 6.11
CA PRO A 47 -6.15 -4.15 5.96
C PRO A 47 -5.18 -5.05 5.17
N VAL A 48 -4.30 -4.42 4.40
CA VAL A 48 -3.25 -5.04 3.60
C VAL A 48 -1.90 -4.67 4.20
N VAL A 49 -1.19 -5.69 4.68
CA VAL A 49 0.19 -5.57 5.15
C VAL A 49 1.13 -5.89 3.99
N THR A 50 2.05 -4.98 3.68
CA THR A 50 3.08 -5.20 2.66
C THR A 50 4.43 -5.37 3.32
N ALA A 51 5.14 -6.44 2.99
CA ALA A 51 6.49 -6.72 3.42
C ALA A 51 7.44 -6.56 2.24
N VAL A 52 8.35 -5.59 2.30
CA VAL A 52 9.27 -5.25 1.22
C VAL A 52 10.68 -5.68 1.59
N GLN A 53 11.18 -6.74 0.94
CA GLN A 53 12.58 -7.14 0.99
C GLN A 53 13.33 -6.65 -0.26
N GLY A 54 14.57 -6.20 -0.11
CA GLY A 54 15.41 -5.79 -1.24
C GLY A 54 14.74 -4.80 -2.20
N ALA A 55 14.91 -5.02 -3.50
CA ALA A 55 14.45 -4.08 -4.52
C ALA A 55 12.92 -4.10 -4.73
N ALA A 56 12.30 -2.91 -4.68
CA ALA A 56 10.98 -2.62 -5.25
C ALA A 56 11.16 -1.55 -6.35
N ALA A 57 10.96 -1.92 -7.62
CA ALA A 57 11.30 -1.06 -8.76
C ALA A 57 10.14 -0.88 -9.75
N GLY A 58 10.05 0.32 -10.32
CA GLY A 58 9.00 0.69 -11.28
C GLY A 58 7.61 0.43 -10.70
N ILE A 59 6.76 -0.23 -11.46
CA ILE A 59 5.41 -0.60 -10.98
C ILE A 59 5.43 -1.56 -9.77
N GLY A 60 6.54 -2.28 -9.55
CA GLY A 60 6.77 -3.05 -8.33
C GLY A 60 6.88 -2.18 -7.08
N ALA A 61 7.45 -0.98 -7.22
CA ALA A 61 7.44 0.03 -6.16
C ALA A 61 6.02 0.58 -5.94
N SER A 62 5.27 0.86 -7.02
CA SER A 62 3.87 1.31 -6.91
C SER A 62 3.00 0.28 -6.19
N LEU A 63 3.15 -1.00 -6.52
CA LEU A 63 2.46 -2.09 -5.84
C LEU A 63 2.83 -2.19 -4.37
N ALA A 64 4.13 -2.05 -4.04
CA ALA A 64 4.57 -2.06 -2.65
C ALA A 64 3.95 -0.92 -1.82
N LEU A 65 3.81 0.26 -2.44
CA LEU A 65 3.27 1.47 -1.81
C LEU A 65 1.73 1.49 -1.74
N ALA A 66 1.05 0.55 -2.40
CA ALA A 66 -0.41 0.43 -2.34
C ALA A 66 -0.91 -0.26 -1.05
N GLY A 67 -0.01 -0.80 -0.21
CA GLY A 67 -0.35 -1.39 1.07
C GLY A 67 -0.80 -0.36 2.11
N ASP A 68 -1.60 -0.81 3.09
CA ASP A 68 -2.08 0.04 4.19
C ASP A 68 -1.01 0.19 5.29
N VAL A 69 -0.27 -0.90 5.55
CA VAL A 69 0.87 -0.92 6.46
C VAL A 69 2.07 -1.52 5.74
N ILE A 70 3.14 -0.75 5.60
CA ILE A 70 4.31 -1.13 4.80
C ILE A 70 5.51 -1.31 5.74
N LEU A 71 6.00 -2.55 5.81
CA LEU A 71 7.21 -2.94 6.54
C LEU A 71 8.32 -3.19 5.53
N CYS A 72 9.51 -2.72 5.85
CA CYS A 72 10.70 -2.92 5.04
C CYS A 72 11.77 -3.70 5.83
N GLY A 73 12.51 -4.55 5.13
CA GLY A 73 13.83 -4.98 5.60
C GLY A 73 14.82 -3.82 5.53
N GLU A 74 15.86 -3.82 6.36
CA GLU A 74 16.95 -2.82 6.31
C GLU A 74 17.60 -2.72 4.92
N GLY A 75 17.73 -3.85 4.21
CA GLY A 75 18.29 -3.91 2.85
C GLY A 75 17.30 -3.51 1.75
N ALA A 76 16.07 -3.14 2.09
CA ALA A 76 15.06 -2.78 1.10
C ALA A 76 15.27 -1.37 0.55
N TYR A 77 14.88 -1.18 -0.71
CA TYR A 77 14.91 0.13 -1.37
C TYR A 77 13.88 0.23 -2.48
N PHE A 78 13.42 1.46 -2.71
CA PHE A 78 12.42 1.80 -3.73
C PHE A 78 13.07 2.56 -4.88
N VAL A 79 12.75 2.18 -6.13
CA VAL A 79 13.24 2.87 -7.33
C VAL A 79 12.09 3.17 -8.28
N GLN A 80 11.88 4.45 -8.61
CA GLN A 80 10.96 4.84 -9.67
C GLN A 80 11.67 4.74 -11.03
N ALA A 81 11.87 3.51 -11.50
CA ALA A 81 12.79 3.20 -12.61
C ALA A 81 12.34 3.67 -14.01
N PHE A 82 11.15 4.27 -14.13
CA PHE A 82 10.48 4.59 -15.39
C PHE A 82 11.32 5.44 -16.36
N ARG A 83 12.02 6.46 -15.84
CA ARG A 83 12.87 7.35 -16.64
C ARG A 83 13.97 6.60 -17.41
N HIS A 84 14.46 5.48 -16.87
CA HIS A 84 15.61 4.76 -17.42
C HIS A 84 15.22 3.99 -18.70
N VAL A 85 13.92 3.86 -18.96
CA VAL A 85 13.36 3.23 -20.16
C VAL A 85 12.45 4.19 -20.95
N GLY A 86 12.52 5.49 -20.67
CA GLY A 86 11.73 6.51 -21.38
C GLY A 86 10.24 6.52 -21.06
N LEU A 87 9.83 5.98 -19.90
CA LEU A 87 8.45 5.96 -19.44
C LEU A 87 8.20 6.93 -18.29
N VAL A 88 6.93 7.08 -17.92
CA VAL A 88 6.46 7.89 -16.79
C VAL A 88 6.00 7.00 -15.63
N GLY A 89 5.82 7.58 -14.44
CA GLY A 89 5.31 6.86 -13.28
C GLY A 89 3.91 6.29 -13.51
N ASP A 90 3.76 4.97 -13.30
CA ASP A 90 2.51 4.23 -13.46
C ASP A 90 2.05 3.55 -12.15
N GLY A 91 0.95 2.79 -12.20
CA GLY A 91 0.42 2.07 -11.05
C GLY A 91 0.05 2.98 -9.88
N GLY A 92 -0.30 4.24 -10.15
CA GLY A 92 -0.60 5.23 -9.11
C GLY A 92 0.62 5.81 -8.40
N ALA A 93 1.86 5.56 -8.85
CA ALA A 93 3.09 6.09 -8.23
C ALA A 93 3.03 7.60 -7.98
N THR A 94 2.58 8.37 -8.98
CA THR A 94 2.47 9.83 -8.89
C THR A 94 1.52 10.28 -7.79
N TRP A 95 0.39 9.60 -7.64
CA TRP A 95 -0.61 9.90 -6.62
C TRP A 95 -0.14 9.44 -5.24
N LEU A 96 0.33 8.20 -5.10
CA LEU A 96 0.80 7.63 -3.83
C LEU A 96 1.96 8.43 -3.23
N LEU A 97 3.01 8.70 -4.03
CA LEU A 97 4.18 9.43 -3.55
C LEU A 97 3.84 10.87 -3.18
N SER A 98 3.08 11.57 -4.03
CA SER A 98 2.74 12.97 -3.77
C SER A 98 1.91 13.15 -2.50
N ARG A 99 1.05 12.17 -2.17
CA ARG A 99 0.25 12.18 -0.94
C ARG A 99 1.05 11.76 0.29
N ALA A 100 2.00 10.85 0.15
CA ALA A 100 2.81 10.36 1.26
C ALA A 100 3.95 11.33 1.64
N VAL A 101 4.77 11.76 0.67
CA VAL A 101 6.00 12.53 0.93
C VAL A 101 5.97 13.96 0.40
N GLY A 102 4.82 14.38 -0.14
CA GLY A 102 4.65 15.68 -0.77
C GLY A 102 5.24 15.73 -2.18
N ARG A 103 4.76 16.70 -2.97
CA ARG A 103 5.13 16.85 -4.39
C ARG A 103 6.65 16.99 -4.61
N VAL A 104 7.38 17.68 -3.75
CA VAL A 104 8.81 17.99 -3.97
C VAL A 104 9.66 16.73 -3.94
N ARG A 105 9.52 15.89 -2.90
CA ARG A 105 10.23 14.61 -2.81
C ARG A 105 9.73 13.61 -3.85
N ALA A 106 8.42 13.60 -4.12
CA ALA A 106 7.88 12.76 -5.18
C ALA A 106 8.53 13.07 -6.55
N MET A 107 8.73 14.35 -6.87
CA MET A 107 9.40 14.77 -8.09
C MET A 107 10.86 14.32 -8.15
N GLU A 108 11.61 14.45 -7.05
CA GLU A 108 12.98 13.96 -6.97
C GLU A 108 13.05 12.45 -7.27
N LEU A 109 12.22 11.65 -6.59
CA LEU A 109 12.16 10.21 -6.80
C LEU A 109 11.78 9.85 -8.25
N LEU A 110 10.74 10.49 -8.81
CA LEU A 110 10.23 10.18 -10.15
C LEU A 110 11.15 10.67 -11.28
N LEU A 111 11.78 11.84 -11.13
CA LEU A 111 12.62 12.45 -12.17
C LEU A 111 14.05 11.91 -12.17
N LEU A 112 14.62 11.62 -11.00
CA LEU A 112 15.99 11.12 -10.87
C LEU A 112 16.05 9.59 -10.92
N GLY A 113 14.99 8.90 -10.50
CA GLY A 113 14.91 7.44 -10.51
C GLY A 113 16.02 6.79 -9.68
N GLU A 114 16.47 7.47 -8.62
CA GLU A 114 17.49 7.01 -7.70
C GLU A 114 16.89 6.10 -6.61
N PRO A 115 17.68 5.17 -6.04
CA PRO A 115 17.21 4.32 -4.95
C PRO A 115 16.93 5.11 -3.67
N LEU A 116 15.73 4.94 -3.12
CA LEU A 116 15.35 5.39 -1.78
C LEU A 116 15.48 4.22 -0.80
N ALA A 117 16.49 4.27 0.08
CA ALA A 117 16.71 3.25 1.10
C ALA A 117 15.58 3.21 2.15
N ALA A 118 15.32 2.03 2.72
CA ALA A 118 14.23 1.80 3.68
C ALA A 118 14.24 2.76 4.88
N VAL A 119 15.42 3.04 5.45
CA VAL A 119 15.57 3.97 6.59
C VAL A 119 15.12 5.38 6.19
N GLN A 120 15.58 5.88 5.06
CA GLN A 120 15.18 7.20 4.56
C GLN A 120 13.69 7.25 4.21
N ALA A 121 13.16 6.18 3.61
CA ALA A 121 11.73 6.06 3.34
C ALA A 121 10.89 6.13 4.62
N HIS A 122 11.38 5.54 5.71
CA HIS A 122 10.71 5.59 7.01
C HIS A 122 10.74 7.00 7.62
N GLU A 123 11.90 7.66 7.60
CA GLU A 123 12.05 9.05 8.04
C GLU A 123 11.14 10.02 7.26
N TRP A 124 10.87 9.73 5.99
CA TRP A 124 9.97 10.53 5.17
C TRP A 124 8.49 10.22 5.41
N GLY A 125 8.16 9.19 6.19
CA GLY A 125 6.79 8.72 6.39
C GLY A 125 6.22 7.93 5.22
N LEU A 126 7.06 7.51 4.26
CA LEU A 126 6.64 6.70 3.12
C LEU A 126 6.34 5.24 3.52
N VAL A 127 7.11 4.72 4.49
CA VAL A 127 6.91 3.38 5.05
C VAL A 127 6.76 3.45 6.57
N THR A 128 6.01 2.51 7.14
CA THR A 128 5.62 2.58 8.55
C THR A 128 6.68 2.00 9.49
N ARG A 129 7.48 1.03 9.03
CA ARG A 129 8.47 0.31 9.85
C ARG A 129 9.65 -0.19 9.02
N VAL A 130 10.81 -0.24 9.64
CA VAL A 130 12.01 -0.93 9.15
C VAL A 130 12.45 -1.92 10.21
N VAL A 131 12.74 -3.15 9.81
CA VAL A 131 13.18 -4.24 10.69
C VAL A 131 14.37 -4.97 10.06
N PRO A 132 15.18 -5.73 10.84
CA PRO A 132 16.24 -6.55 10.27
C PRO A 132 15.72 -7.46 9.15
N ASP A 133 16.50 -7.64 8.09
CA ASP A 133 16.07 -8.40 6.89
C ASP A 133 15.59 -9.81 7.22
N GLY A 134 16.24 -10.48 8.18
CA GLY A 134 15.88 -11.82 8.64
C GLY A 134 14.56 -11.91 9.42
N GLU A 135 14.06 -10.78 9.94
CA GLU A 135 12.85 -10.73 10.77
C GLU A 135 11.62 -10.24 10.00
N LEU A 136 11.81 -9.66 8.81
CA LEU A 136 10.75 -9.00 8.04
C LEU A 136 9.50 -9.86 7.85
N ARG A 137 9.68 -11.12 7.43
CA ARG A 137 8.55 -12.01 7.14
C ARG A 137 7.75 -12.31 8.40
N ASP A 138 8.44 -12.61 9.49
CA ASP A 138 7.80 -12.97 10.75
C ASP A 138 7.08 -11.76 11.36
N ALA A 139 7.72 -10.58 11.33
CA ALA A 139 7.10 -9.33 11.77
C ALA A 139 5.85 -8.98 10.96
N ALA A 140 5.91 -9.10 9.62
CA ALA A 140 4.76 -8.83 8.76
C ALA A 140 3.62 -9.83 8.99
N MET A 141 3.94 -11.12 9.15
CA MET A 141 2.93 -12.16 9.42
C MET A 141 2.32 -12.02 10.81
N ALA A 142 3.10 -11.64 11.82
CA ALA A 142 2.59 -11.35 13.15
C ALA A 142 1.57 -10.20 13.11
N MET A 143 1.90 -9.11 12.42
CA MET A 143 0.98 -7.98 12.23
C MET A 143 -0.27 -8.37 11.44
N ALA A 144 -0.13 -9.13 10.36
CA ALA A 144 -1.27 -9.59 9.58
C ALA A 144 -2.22 -10.46 10.43
N ARG A 145 -1.68 -11.33 11.29
CA ARG A 145 -2.46 -12.15 12.23
C ARG A 145 -3.15 -11.31 13.30
N GLU A 146 -2.48 -10.29 13.83
CA GLU A 146 -3.07 -9.35 14.78
C GLU A 146 -4.27 -8.62 14.16
N LEU A 147 -4.10 -8.08 12.96
CA LEU A 147 -5.17 -7.40 12.23
C LEU A 147 -6.32 -8.35 11.85
N ALA A 148 -6.00 -9.59 11.49
CA ALA A 148 -7.00 -10.62 11.19
C ALA A 148 -7.82 -11.06 12.41
N ALA A 149 -7.26 -10.94 13.63
CA ALA A 149 -7.98 -11.17 14.89
C ALA A 149 -8.74 -9.93 15.38
N GLY A 150 -8.65 -8.82 14.66
CA GLY A 150 -9.33 -7.56 14.99
C GLY A 150 -10.80 -7.53 14.55
N PRO A 151 -11.51 -6.43 14.87
CA PRO A 151 -12.90 -6.26 14.51
C PRO A 151 -13.08 -5.95 13.02
N ARG A 152 -14.28 -6.23 12.50
CA ARG A 152 -14.69 -5.87 11.12
C ARG A 152 -14.50 -4.38 10.81
N SER A 153 -14.54 -3.51 11.82
CA SER A 153 -14.37 -2.07 11.66
C SER A 153 -13.00 -1.65 11.12
N LEU A 154 -11.97 -2.52 11.15
CA LEU A 154 -10.67 -2.24 10.53
C LEU A 154 -10.77 -1.94 9.03
N GLY A 155 -11.64 -2.65 8.29
CA GLY A 155 -11.92 -2.36 6.88
C GLY A 155 -12.59 -0.99 6.67
N LEU A 156 -13.44 -0.58 7.60
CA LEU A 156 -14.10 0.74 7.58
C LEU A 156 -13.07 1.86 7.81
N ILE A 157 -12.16 1.66 8.76
CA ILE A 157 -11.05 2.59 9.06
C ILE A 157 -10.18 2.77 7.82
N LYS A 158 -9.75 1.67 7.19
CA LYS A 158 -9.00 1.69 5.93
C LYS A 158 -9.71 2.55 4.88
N ARG A 159 -11.00 2.28 4.65
CA ARG A 159 -11.79 2.96 3.62
C ARG A 159 -11.90 4.46 3.89
N THR A 160 -12.19 4.88 5.12
CA THR A 160 -12.31 6.30 5.45
C THR A 160 -10.97 7.02 5.38
N ALA A 161 -9.88 6.38 5.83
CA ALA A 161 -8.53 6.97 5.75
C ALA A 161 -8.10 7.22 4.30
N TRP A 162 -8.28 6.23 3.41
CA TRP A 162 -7.98 6.39 1.99
C TRP A 162 -8.82 7.45 1.29
N ALA A 163 -10.09 7.63 1.69
CA ALA A 163 -10.98 8.63 1.10
C ALA A 163 -10.67 10.05 1.62
N ALA A 164 -10.24 10.19 2.87
CA ALA A 164 -9.98 11.48 3.50
C ALA A 164 -8.89 12.28 2.78
N VAL A 165 -7.91 11.60 2.19
CA VAL A 165 -6.80 12.23 1.45
C VAL A 165 -7.29 13.09 0.26
N ASP A 166 -8.40 12.72 -0.36
CA ASP A 166 -8.99 13.41 -1.51
C ASP A 166 -10.26 14.22 -1.14
N SER A 167 -10.58 14.34 0.15
CA SER A 167 -11.84 14.91 0.63
C SER A 167 -11.65 16.24 1.37
N SER A 168 -12.72 17.04 1.43
CA SER A 168 -12.81 18.11 2.42
C SER A 168 -13.01 17.52 3.83
N LEU A 169 -12.73 18.30 4.87
CA LEU A 169 -12.98 17.88 6.26
C LEU A 169 -14.44 17.50 6.48
N GLU A 170 -15.38 18.28 5.92
CA GLU A 170 -16.82 18.02 6.05
C GLU A 170 -17.21 16.67 5.40
N THR A 171 -16.70 16.39 4.20
CA THR A 171 -16.93 15.11 3.51
C THR A 171 -16.34 13.95 4.29
N ALA A 172 -15.13 14.11 4.84
CA ALA A 172 -14.50 13.08 5.67
C ALA A 172 -15.32 12.78 6.94
N MET A 173 -15.77 13.80 7.67
CA MET A 173 -16.60 13.63 8.88
C MET A 173 -17.95 12.97 8.57
N ALA A 174 -18.56 13.29 7.43
CA ALA A 174 -19.79 12.63 6.98
C ALA A 174 -19.56 11.13 6.70
N ALA A 175 -18.45 10.79 6.05
CA ALA A 175 -18.05 9.40 5.79
C ALA A 175 -17.75 8.64 7.10
N GLU A 176 -17.06 9.28 8.06
CA GLU A 176 -16.79 8.73 9.39
C GLU A 176 -18.08 8.45 10.17
N ARG A 177 -19.04 9.38 10.15
CA ARG A 177 -20.35 9.18 10.79
C ARG A 177 -21.07 7.97 10.21
N ALA A 178 -21.05 7.81 8.89
CA ALA A 178 -21.66 6.65 8.22
C ALA A 178 -20.94 5.35 8.58
N ALA A 179 -19.60 5.36 8.59
CA ALA A 179 -18.77 4.23 8.99
C ALA A 179 -19.00 3.84 10.46
N GLN A 180 -19.10 4.80 11.38
CA GLN A 180 -19.46 4.55 12.78
C GLN A 180 -20.82 3.89 12.93
N ARG A 181 -21.83 4.36 12.17
CA ARG A 181 -23.16 3.71 12.15
C ARG A 181 -23.09 2.27 11.65
N GLN A 182 -22.20 1.98 10.69
CA GLN A 182 -22.00 0.61 10.20
C GLN A 182 -21.29 -0.24 11.26
N ALA A 183 -20.21 0.27 11.86
CA ALA A 183 -19.45 -0.43 12.90
C ALA A 183 -20.32 -0.74 14.13
N SER A 184 -21.15 0.21 14.58
CA SER A 184 -21.99 0.02 15.78
C SER A 184 -23.10 -1.02 15.62
N ARG A 185 -23.33 -1.50 14.40
CA ARG A 185 -24.31 -2.56 14.08
C ARG A 185 -23.69 -3.96 14.01
N THR A 186 -22.38 -4.08 14.24
CA THR A 186 -21.64 -5.36 14.24
C THR A 186 -21.69 -6.00 15.61
N ASP A 187 -21.57 -7.33 15.66
CA ASP A 187 -21.44 -8.07 16.91
C ASP A 187 -20.09 -7.76 17.58
N ASP A 188 -19.06 -7.48 16.77
CA ASP A 188 -17.76 -7.02 17.25
C ASP A 188 -17.84 -5.75 18.10
N PHE A 189 -18.74 -4.82 17.77
CA PHE A 189 -18.95 -3.62 18.59
C PHE A 189 -19.53 -3.96 19.96
N ILE A 190 -20.53 -4.84 20.01
CA ILE A 190 -21.15 -5.29 21.26
C ILE A 190 -20.12 -6.02 22.13
N GLU A 191 -19.33 -6.93 21.54
CA GLU A 191 -18.24 -7.63 22.21
C GLU A 191 -17.17 -6.66 22.73
N GLY A 192 -16.72 -5.70 21.91
CA GLY A 192 -15.73 -4.71 22.32
C GLY A 192 -16.18 -3.87 23.52
N VAL A 193 -17.42 -3.37 23.50
CA VAL A 193 -17.99 -2.61 24.61
C VAL A 193 -18.15 -3.48 25.86
N THR A 194 -18.56 -4.73 25.70
CA THR A 194 -18.77 -5.69 26.80
C THR A 194 -17.44 -6.07 27.46
N ALA A 195 -16.45 -6.49 26.67
CA ALA A 195 -15.11 -6.84 27.12
C ALA A 195 -14.43 -5.67 27.86
N PHE A 196 -14.59 -4.44 27.36
CA PHE A 196 -14.09 -3.24 28.02
C PHE A 196 -14.71 -3.03 29.41
N ARG A 197 -16.04 -3.16 29.53
CA ARG A 197 -16.76 -3.03 30.81
C ARG A 197 -16.36 -4.13 31.81
N GLU A 198 -16.10 -5.33 31.31
CA GLU A 198 -15.69 -6.50 32.09
C GLU A 198 -14.19 -6.56 32.36
N LYS A 199 -13.39 -5.64 31.81
CA LYS A 199 -11.92 -5.58 31.92
C LYS A 199 -11.22 -6.87 31.46
N ARG A 200 -11.70 -7.45 30.35
CA ARG A 200 -11.09 -8.61 29.69
C ARG A 200 -10.68 -8.27 28.25
N PRO A 201 -9.78 -9.04 27.63
CA PRO A 201 -9.53 -8.93 26.20
C PRO A 201 -10.80 -9.22 25.39
N PRO A 202 -11.08 -8.46 24.32
CA PRO A 202 -12.18 -8.76 23.40
C PRO A 202 -11.86 -9.97 22.52
N ALA A 203 -12.89 -10.71 22.14
CA ALA A 203 -12.82 -11.84 21.21
C ALA A 203 -13.63 -11.53 19.94
N PHE A 204 -13.04 -10.73 19.04
CA PHE A 204 -13.66 -10.35 17.78
C PHE A 204 -13.77 -11.53 16.80
N LYS A 205 -14.82 -11.50 15.98
CA LYS A 205 -15.13 -12.53 14.96
C LYS A 205 -15.30 -11.98 13.56
N GLY A 206 -15.22 -10.65 13.38
CA GLY A 206 -15.34 -10.01 12.08
C GLY A 206 -16.78 -9.96 11.54
N GLN A 207 -17.79 -9.94 12.41
CA GLN A 207 -19.21 -10.05 12.04
C GLN A 207 -20.00 -8.79 12.42
#